data_AF-S4RJ51-F1
#
_entry.id   AF-S4RJ51-F1
#
_cell.length_a   1.000
_cell.length_b   1.000
_cell.length_c   1.000
_cell.angle_alpha   90.00
_cell.angle_beta   90.00
_cell.angle_gamma   90.00
#
_symmetry.space_group_name_H-M   'P 1'
#
loop_
_entity.id
_entity.type
_entity.pdbx_description
1 polymer ?
#
loop_
_entity_poly.entity_id
_entity_poly.type
_entity_poly.pdbx_seq_one_letter_code
_entity_poly.pdbx_strand_id
1 'polypeptide(L)'
;CQQPLERGGERGERRWGFDGARGVCVPFLREGQAGNANSFPDVVECSRSCLPNGATLFPERDLACKLPADSGPCEESTYRIHFNASNGLCESFPYSGCGGNGNSFPSTQACQRLCGARAITRQTS
;
A
#
# COMPACT_ATOMS: atom_id res chain seq x y z
N CYS A 1 8.40 12.45 -9.10
CA CYS A 1 9.00 11.10 -9.19
C CYS A 1 10.50 11.11 -9.48
N GLN A 2 11.03 12.02 -10.31
CA GLN A 2 12.48 12.09 -10.57
C GLN A 2 13.27 12.90 -9.51
N GLN A 3 12.57 13.61 -8.62
CA GLN A 3 13.19 14.40 -7.56
C GLN A 3 13.75 13.50 -6.44
N PRO A 4 14.82 13.93 -5.74
CA PRO A 4 15.46 13.12 -4.71
C PRO A 4 14.57 12.92 -3.49
N LEU A 5 14.84 11.84 -2.74
CA LEU A 5 14.24 11.64 -1.41
C LEU A 5 14.98 12.51 -0.39
N GLU A 6 14.40 13.66 -0.04
CA GLU A 6 14.94 14.59 0.96
C GLU A 6 14.72 14.05 2.38
N ARG A 7 15.64 13.17 2.80
CA ARG A 7 15.61 12.52 4.11
C ARG A 7 15.97 13.51 5.21
N GLY A 8 15.10 13.58 6.21
CA GLY A 8 15.31 14.32 7.44
C GLY A 8 15.88 13.48 8.58
N GLY A 9 16.07 14.14 9.73
CA GLY A 9 16.45 13.50 10.99
C GLY A 9 15.30 12.77 11.70
N GLU A 10 15.57 12.28 12.92
CA GLU A 10 14.67 11.39 13.70
C GLU A 10 13.32 12.02 14.08
N ARG A 11 13.21 13.36 14.04
CA ARG A 11 11.94 14.08 14.26
C ARG A 11 11.13 14.27 12.98
N GLY A 12 11.54 13.63 11.88
CA GLY A 12 10.89 13.75 10.58
C GLY A 12 9.53 13.07 10.53
N GLU A 13 8.68 13.55 9.62
CA GLU A 13 7.38 12.95 9.36
C GLU A 13 7.55 11.75 8.42
N ARG A 14 6.92 10.61 8.75
CA ARG A 14 6.89 9.45 7.85
C ARG A 14 6.08 9.79 6.60
N ARG A 15 6.74 9.73 5.45
CA ARG A 15 6.20 9.96 4.11
C ARG A 15 6.59 8.82 3.19
N TRP A 16 6.03 8.81 1.98
CA TRP A 16 6.36 7.88 0.92
C TRP A 16 7.00 8.63 -0.23
N GLY A 17 8.00 8.04 -0.88
CA GLY A 17 8.62 8.63 -2.06
C GLY A 17 9.06 7.56 -3.03
N PHE A 18 9.10 7.90 -4.30
CA PHE A 18 9.52 6.98 -5.36
C PHE A 18 11.05 6.90 -5.41
N ASP A 19 11.58 5.69 -5.22
CA ASP A 19 12.97 5.37 -5.47
C ASP A 19 13.12 4.96 -6.93
N GLY A 20 13.68 5.87 -7.75
CA GLY A 20 13.87 5.63 -9.18
C GLY A 20 14.93 4.58 -9.52
N ALA A 21 15.87 4.30 -8.62
CA ALA A 21 16.88 3.25 -8.84
C ALA A 21 16.27 1.86 -8.62
N ARG A 22 15.36 1.74 -7.65
CA ARG A 22 14.68 0.49 -7.32
C ARG A 22 13.34 0.31 -8.04
N GLY A 23 12.79 1.38 -8.61
CA GLY A 23 11.48 1.37 -9.27
C GLY A 23 10.31 1.14 -8.29
N VAL A 24 10.43 1.56 -7.04
CA VAL A 24 9.43 1.28 -5.99
C VAL A 24 9.22 2.48 -5.06
N CYS A 25 7.98 2.66 -4.61
CA CYS A 25 7.65 3.64 -3.57
C CYS A 25 8.06 3.11 -2.19
N VAL A 26 8.90 3.85 -1.49
CA VAL A 26 9.49 3.50 -0.19
C VAL A 26 9.11 4.50 0.89
N PRO A 27 8.97 4.07 2.16
CA PRO A 27 8.82 5.02 3.27
C PRO A 27 10.14 5.75 3.54
N PHE A 28 10.06 7.02 3.93
CA PHE A 28 11.19 7.82 4.40
C PHE A 28 10.74 8.84 5.45
N LEU A 29 11.67 9.42 6.19
CA LEU A 29 11.40 10.53 7.12
C LEU A 29 11.70 11.86 6.41
N ARG A 30 10.74 12.77 6.35
CA ARG A 30 10.90 14.12 5.79
C ARG A 30 11.13 15.15 6.90
N GLU A 31 12.06 16.08 6.73
CA GLU A 31 12.31 17.16 7.68
C GLU A 31 11.35 18.35 7.48
N GLY A 32 10.42 18.55 8.42
CA GLY A 32 9.55 19.73 8.43
C GLY A 32 8.64 19.88 7.20
N GLN A 33 8.36 21.15 6.83
CA GLN A 33 7.54 21.53 5.68
C GLN A 33 8.35 21.79 4.40
N ALA A 34 9.68 21.88 4.51
CA ALA A 34 10.55 21.99 3.34
C ALA A 34 10.68 20.60 2.71
N GLY A 35 10.25 20.47 1.47
CA GLY A 35 10.33 19.22 0.74
C GLY A 35 9.95 19.41 -0.72
N ASN A 36 10.39 18.50 -1.57
CA ASN A 36 9.98 18.46 -2.96
C ASN A 36 8.72 17.60 -3.19
N ALA A 37 8.27 17.49 -4.44
CA ALA A 37 7.03 16.80 -4.81
C ALA A 37 7.15 15.25 -4.80
N ASN A 38 8.34 14.68 -4.56
CA ASN A 38 8.51 13.23 -4.35
C ASN A 38 8.27 12.85 -2.87
N SER A 39 7.19 13.36 -2.30
CA SER A 39 6.83 13.20 -0.90
C SER A 39 5.31 13.08 -0.76
N PHE A 40 4.83 11.85 -0.63
CA PHE A 40 3.42 11.49 -0.57
C PHE A 40 3.01 11.09 0.86
N PRO A 41 1.74 11.30 1.26
CA PRO A 41 1.25 10.87 2.57
C PRO A 41 1.15 9.35 2.72
N ASP A 42 0.91 8.62 1.64
CA ASP A 42 0.79 7.16 1.65
C ASP A 42 1.34 6.50 0.38
N VAL A 43 1.47 5.17 0.45
CA VAL A 43 1.97 4.34 -0.66
C VAL A 43 1.05 4.36 -1.88
N VAL A 44 -0.26 4.59 -1.67
CA VAL A 44 -1.27 4.60 -2.73
C VAL A 44 -1.04 5.82 -3.62
N GLU A 45 -0.93 7.00 -3.02
CA GLU A 45 -0.72 8.25 -3.75
C GLU A 45 0.65 8.26 -4.45
N CYS A 46 1.71 7.78 -3.78
CA CYS A 46 3.02 7.61 -4.41
C CYS A 46 2.94 6.69 -5.63
N SER A 47 2.36 5.49 -5.45
CA SER A 47 2.34 4.46 -6.49
C SER A 47 1.51 4.91 -7.69
N ARG A 48 0.36 5.55 -7.47
CA ARG A 48 -0.51 6.03 -8.55
C ARG A 48 0.07 7.25 -9.26
N SER A 49 0.88 8.05 -8.57
CA SER A 49 1.56 9.20 -9.18
C SER A 49 2.82 8.84 -9.94
N CYS A 50 3.56 7.80 -9.51
CA CYS A 50 4.91 7.53 -10.00
C CYS A 50 5.11 6.19 -10.71
N LEU A 51 4.25 5.20 -10.51
CA LEU A 51 4.37 3.91 -11.18
C LEU A 51 3.47 3.87 -12.43
N PRO A 52 3.97 3.37 -13.57
CA PRO A 52 3.16 3.24 -14.79
C PRO A 52 1.96 2.29 -14.58
N ASN A 53 2.08 1.33 -13.67
CA ASN A 53 1.04 0.39 -13.30
C ASN A 53 0.35 0.74 -11.96
N GLY A 54 0.51 1.97 -11.46
CA GLY A 54 0.01 2.37 -10.14
C GLY A 54 -1.51 2.16 -9.96
N ALA A 55 -2.31 2.46 -10.98
CA ALA A 55 -3.76 2.24 -10.96
C ALA A 55 -4.15 0.75 -10.97
N THR A 56 -3.29 -0.12 -11.51
CA THR A 56 -3.49 -1.58 -11.51
C THR A 56 -3.07 -2.19 -10.17
N LEU A 57 -1.97 -1.70 -9.58
CA LEU A 57 -1.50 -2.13 -8.27
C LEU A 57 -2.41 -1.64 -7.15
N PHE A 58 -2.94 -0.42 -7.25
CA PHE A 58 -3.83 0.16 -6.26
C PHE A 58 -5.14 0.61 -6.92
N PRO A 59 -6.02 -0.34 -7.29
CA PRO A 59 -7.29 -0.03 -7.91
C PRO A 59 -8.30 0.51 -6.88
N GLU A 60 -9.36 1.15 -7.36
CA GLU A 60 -10.43 1.66 -6.51
C GLU A 60 -11.21 0.54 -5.79
N ARG A 61 -11.56 0.78 -4.53
CA ARG A 61 -12.55 0.02 -3.75
C ARG A 61 -12.31 -1.51 -3.74
N ASP A 62 -13.33 -2.30 -4.08
CA ASP A 62 -13.37 -3.76 -3.94
C ASP A 62 -12.57 -4.50 -5.03
N LEU A 63 -12.06 -3.79 -6.04
CA LEU A 63 -11.16 -4.38 -7.04
C LEU A 63 -9.83 -4.81 -6.40
N ALA A 64 -9.39 -4.13 -5.35
CA ALA A 64 -8.20 -4.51 -4.59
C ALA A 64 -8.33 -5.93 -4.02
N CYS A 65 -9.53 -6.32 -3.58
CA CYS A 65 -9.80 -7.64 -3.00
C CYS A 65 -9.61 -8.81 -3.99
N LYS A 66 -9.38 -8.53 -5.27
CA LYS A 66 -9.12 -9.55 -6.30
C LYS A 66 -7.65 -9.73 -6.61
N LEU A 67 -6.79 -8.86 -6.09
CA LEU A 67 -5.34 -8.95 -6.30
C LEU A 67 -4.73 -10.04 -5.41
N PRO A 68 -3.60 -10.65 -5.78
CA PRO A 68 -2.87 -11.55 -4.88
C PRO A 68 -2.28 -10.78 -3.70
N ALA A 69 -2.00 -11.46 -2.59
CA ALA A 69 -1.07 -10.93 -1.60
C ALA A 69 0.30 -10.70 -2.26
N ASP A 70 0.89 -9.53 -2.04
CA ASP A 70 2.18 -9.16 -2.60
C ASP A 70 3.07 -8.58 -1.50
N SER A 71 4.11 -9.34 -1.15
CA SER A 71 5.07 -8.96 -0.11
C SER A 71 5.88 -7.73 -0.49
N GLY A 72 6.01 -7.39 -1.77
CA GLY A 72 6.87 -6.31 -2.25
C GLY A 72 8.38 -6.62 -2.17
N PRO A 73 9.23 -5.71 -2.66
CA PRO A 73 10.66 -5.98 -2.91
C PRO A 73 11.62 -5.41 -1.84
N CYS A 74 11.12 -5.01 -0.68
CA CYS A 74 11.96 -4.51 0.42
C CYS A 74 12.41 -5.66 1.34
N GLU A 75 12.99 -5.34 2.50
CA GLU A 75 13.56 -6.33 3.42
C GLU A 75 13.09 -6.12 4.88
N GLU A 76 12.10 -5.27 5.14
CA GLU A 76 11.51 -5.18 6.47
C GLU A 76 10.66 -6.43 6.77
N SER A 77 10.66 -6.88 8.02
CA SER A 77 9.85 -8.02 8.45
C SER A 77 8.60 -7.54 9.20
N THR A 78 7.55 -7.21 8.46
CA THR A 78 6.24 -6.89 9.04
C THR A 78 5.13 -7.78 8.47
N TYR A 79 3.96 -7.71 9.08
CA TYR A 79 2.77 -8.45 8.65
C TYR A 79 1.66 -7.48 8.25
N ARG A 80 0.95 -7.84 7.18
CA ARG A 80 -0.27 -7.17 6.76
C ARG A 80 -1.37 -8.20 6.55
N ILE A 81 -2.59 -7.74 6.36
CA ILE A 81 -3.74 -8.59 6.06
C ILE A 81 -4.08 -8.47 4.58
N HIS A 82 -4.38 -9.57 3.93
CA HIS A 82 -4.95 -9.59 2.59
C HIS A 82 -6.30 -10.31 2.61
N PHE A 83 -7.14 -10.06 1.61
CA PHE A 83 -8.32 -10.85 1.35
C PHE A 83 -7.97 -12.03 0.46
N ASN A 84 -8.18 -13.24 0.95
CA ASN A 84 -8.06 -14.47 0.17
C ASN A 84 -9.41 -14.78 -0.49
N ALA A 85 -9.49 -14.50 -1.79
CA ALA A 85 -10.71 -14.70 -2.57
C ALA A 85 -11.11 -16.19 -2.69
N SER A 86 -10.20 -17.13 -2.43
CA SER A 86 -10.45 -18.57 -2.55
C SER A 86 -11.33 -19.10 -1.42
N ASN A 87 -11.16 -18.55 -0.21
CA ASN A 87 -11.94 -18.94 0.97
C ASN A 87 -12.82 -17.79 1.52
N GLY A 88 -12.70 -16.58 0.98
CA GLY A 88 -13.45 -15.41 1.40
C GLY A 88 -13.01 -14.84 2.74
N LEU A 89 -11.79 -15.15 3.21
CA LEU A 89 -11.27 -14.74 4.51
C LEU A 89 -10.21 -13.66 4.40
N CYS A 90 -10.05 -12.89 5.48
CA CYS A 90 -8.96 -11.93 5.63
C CYS A 90 -7.83 -12.56 6.44
N GLU A 91 -6.68 -12.79 5.80
CA GLU A 91 -5.57 -13.59 6.34
C GLU A 91 -4.28 -12.77 6.39
N SER A 92 -3.42 -13.04 7.38
CA SER A 92 -2.11 -12.39 7.48
C SER A 92 -1.13 -12.92 6.43
N PHE A 93 -0.26 -12.04 5.95
CA PHE A 93 0.83 -12.39 5.05
C PHE A 93 2.07 -11.51 5.34
N PRO A 94 3.29 -11.98 5.02
CA PRO A 94 4.50 -11.20 5.19
C PRO A 94 4.52 -10.03 4.20
N TYR A 95 4.85 -8.84 4.69
CA TYR A 95 5.05 -7.63 3.90
C TYR A 95 6.43 -7.05 4.17
N SER A 96 7.11 -6.71 3.09
CA SER A 96 8.51 -6.28 3.10
C SER A 96 8.73 -4.81 3.48
N GLY A 97 7.67 -4.04 3.71
CA GLY A 97 7.72 -2.63 4.12
C GLY A 97 7.59 -1.62 2.97
N CYS A 98 7.65 -2.04 1.70
CA CYS A 98 7.43 -1.14 0.56
C CYS A 98 6.81 -1.86 -0.65
N GLY A 99 6.32 -1.07 -1.62
CA GLY A 99 5.66 -1.62 -2.81
C GLY A 99 4.43 -2.46 -2.46
N GLY A 100 4.27 -3.60 -3.14
CA GLY A 100 3.09 -4.44 -3.03
C GLY A 100 1.92 -3.88 -3.84
N ASN A 101 0.71 -4.23 -3.41
CA ASN A 101 -0.52 -3.81 -4.08
C ASN A 101 -1.65 -3.51 -3.06
N GLY A 102 -2.83 -3.13 -3.56
CA GLY A 102 -3.97 -2.70 -2.75
C GLY A 102 -4.63 -3.78 -1.89
N ASN A 103 -4.35 -5.08 -2.14
CA ASN A 103 -4.82 -6.17 -1.28
C ASN A 103 -3.93 -6.32 -0.03
N SER A 104 -3.76 -5.22 0.70
CA SER A 104 -2.77 -5.12 1.77
C SER A 104 -3.25 -4.13 2.82
N PHE A 105 -3.89 -4.65 3.86
CA PHE A 105 -4.59 -3.91 4.90
C PHE A 105 -3.79 -3.90 6.21
N PRO A 106 -3.90 -2.82 7.01
CA PRO A 106 -3.24 -2.74 8.31
C PRO A 106 -3.92 -3.61 9.39
N SER A 107 -5.16 -4.05 9.16
CA SER A 107 -5.90 -4.87 10.13
C SER A 107 -6.97 -5.72 9.45
N THR A 108 -7.39 -6.78 10.15
CA THR A 108 -8.47 -7.67 9.69
C THR A 108 -9.78 -6.91 9.53
N GLN A 109 -10.08 -5.98 10.43
CA GLN A 109 -11.27 -5.13 10.34
C GLN A 109 -11.25 -4.24 9.09
N ALA A 110 -10.09 -3.66 8.73
CA ALA A 110 -9.97 -2.85 7.52
C ALA A 110 -10.20 -3.70 6.25
N CYS A 111 -9.63 -4.91 6.21
CA CYS A 111 -9.87 -5.88 5.14
C CYS A 111 -11.36 -6.27 5.04
N GLN A 112 -11.97 -6.66 6.16
CA GLN A 112 -13.38 -7.08 6.20
C GLN A 112 -14.34 -5.95 5.79
N ARG A 113 -14.06 -4.72 6.20
CA ARG A 113 -14.86 -3.55 5.82
C ARG A 113 -14.87 -3.31 4.31
N LEU A 114 -13.75 -3.57 3.63
CA LEU A 114 -13.66 -3.37 2.18
C LEU A 114 -14.10 -4.60 1.39
N CYS A 115 -13.69 -5.79 1.82
CA CYS A 115 -13.81 -7.03 1.04
C CYS A 115 -14.89 -8.00 1.55
N GLY A 116 -15.28 -7.89 2.82
CA GLY A 116 -16.21 -8.83 3.47
C GLY A 116 -17.69 -8.65 3.09
N ALA A 117 -18.07 -7.51 2.49
CA ALA A 117 -19.46 -7.21 2.16
C ALA A 117 -20.07 -8.09 1.05
N ARG A 118 -19.26 -8.91 0.36
CA ARG A 118 -19.76 -9.92 -0.60
C ARG A 118 -20.39 -11.15 0.07
N ALA A 119 -20.36 -11.26 1.39
CA ALA A 119 -21.05 -12.32 2.14
C ALA A 119 -22.50 -11.97 2.54
N ILE A 120 -22.96 -10.71 2.43
CA ILE A 120 -24.27 -10.26 3.00
C ILE A 120 -25.33 -9.91 1.93
N THR A 121 -25.05 -10.06 0.63
CA THR A 121 -26.06 -9.80 -0.43
C THR A 121 -26.72 -11.04 -1.00
N ARG A 122 -26.48 -12.23 -0.45
CA ARG A 122 -27.34 -13.41 -0.70
C ARG A 122 -28.34 -13.53 0.46
N GLN A 123 -29.58 -13.12 0.20
CA GLN A 123 -30.82 -13.23 1.00
C GLN A 123 -31.30 -11.91 1.62
N THR A 124 -32.11 -11.16 0.87
CA THR A 124 -33.54 -10.91 1.17
C THR A 124 -34.19 -10.18 -0.01
N SER A 125 -34.95 -10.92 -0.82
CA SER A 125 -36.11 -10.42 -1.58
C SER A 125 -37.18 -11.49 -1.55
#